data_AF-A0A958N0C9-F1
#
_entry.id   AF-A0A958N0C9-F1
#
_cell.length_a   1.000
_cell.length_b   1.000
_cell.length_c   1.000
_cell.angle_alpha   90.00
_cell.angle_beta   90.00
_cell.angle_gamma   90.00
#
_symmetry.space_group_name_H-M   'P 1'
#
loop_
_entity.id
_entity.type
_entity.pdbx_description
1 polymer ?
#
loop_
_entity_poly.entity_id
_entity_poly.type
_entity_poly.pdbx_seq_one_letter_code
_entity_poly.pdbx_strand_id
1 'polypeptide(L)'
;MRKYLIGIVMSLITFQVQAKKCCFCETGNYPENQIGFFEMGCNIWLGSQNDCDETQIVPYYHTKYEDMKLSCQGGEVAIGYVGHWGSSSELVYYLNSIVLPAMKTHDVSVYVDNTACSAMNHPEIVQDAVRNIASEVNKELIVQGNQVLSIGKWDVVAGGSSNFSAIASSNSESVIYPSCSNYRDKPCFSGIQNGQTGQCEEKNGHLTELVCCETEIDNHQMFIKETMYLWSERRNCT
;
A
#
# COMPACT_ATOMS: atom_id res chain seq x y z
N MET A 1 -41.82 -58.07 14.08
CA MET A 1 -41.37 -56.92 14.91
C MET A 1 -40.25 -56.19 14.17
N ARG A 2 -40.58 -55.12 13.42
CA ARG A 2 -39.60 -54.28 12.72
C ARG A 2 -39.25 -53.09 13.63
N LYS A 3 -37.99 -53.04 14.07
CA LYS A 3 -37.43 -51.90 14.83
C LYS A 3 -37.04 -50.82 13.83
N TYR A 4 -37.67 -49.64 13.91
CA TYR A 4 -37.26 -48.46 13.16
C TYR A 4 -36.21 -47.70 13.98
N LEU A 5 -35.00 -47.59 13.43
CA LEU A 5 -33.95 -46.71 13.93
C LEU A 5 -34.30 -45.28 13.48
N ILE A 6 -34.64 -44.41 14.42
CA ILE A 6 -34.77 -42.98 14.18
C ILE A 6 -33.36 -42.39 14.28
N GLY A 7 -32.74 -42.13 13.13
CA GLY A 7 -31.48 -41.38 13.05
C GLY A 7 -31.77 -39.89 13.20
N ILE A 8 -31.31 -39.29 14.30
CA ILE A 8 -31.34 -37.84 14.49
C ILE A 8 -30.21 -37.26 13.65
N VAL A 9 -30.57 -36.63 12.52
CA VAL A 9 -29.64 -35.80 11.75
C VAL A 9 -29.52 -34.47 12.50
N MET A 10 -28.48 -34.33 13.33
CA MET A 10 -28.05 -33.02 13.83
C MET A 10 -27.46 -32.23 12.67
N SER A 11 -28.28 -31.39 12.03
CA SER A 11 -27.77 -30.33 11.15
C SER A 11 -26.99 -29.33 12.00
N LEU A 12 -25.66 -29.41 11.94
CA LEU A 12 -24.75 -28.37 12.43
C LEU A 12 -25.02 -27.09 11.62
N ILE A 13 -25.78 -26.17 12.22
CA ILE A 13 -25.89 -24.79 11.72
C ILE A 13 -24.57 -24.12 12.07
N THR A 14 -23.63 -24.10 11.12
CA THR A 14 -22.44 -23.27 11.24
C THR A 14 -22.85 -21.82 11.05
N PHE A 15 -22.96 -21.07 12.15
CA PHE A 15 -22.97 -19.62 12.09
C PHE A 15 -21.61 -19.19 11.52
N GLN A 16 -21.60 -18.74 10.27
CA GLN A 16 -20.46 -18.02 9.72
C GLN A 16 -20.37 -16.69 10.48
N VAL A 17 -19.54 -16.65 11.51
CA VAL A 17 -19.09 -15.38 12.08
C VAL A 17 -18.31 -14.71 10.97
N GLN A 18 -18.88 -13.65 10.41
CA GLN A 18 -18.20 -12.84 9.40
C GLN A 18 -16.94 -12.28 10.05
N ALA A 19 -15.77 -12.53 9.44
CA ALA A 19 -14.51 -12.00 9.95
C ALA A 19 -14.59 -10.48 9.96
N LYS A 20 -14.30 -9.87 11.11
CA LYS A 20 -14.35 -8.42 11.28
C LYS A 20 -13.11 -7.76 10.72
N LYS A 21 -13.25 -6.53 10.20
CA LYS A 21 -12.15 -5.73 9.66
C LYS A 21 -12.03 -4.40 10.39
N CYS A 22 -10.86 -4.11 10.95
CA CYS A 22 -10.54 -2.77 11.46
C CYS A 22 -9.67 -2.01 10.46
N CYS A 23 -9.85 -0.70 10.39
CA CYS A 23 -9.06 0.17 9.52
C CYS A 23 -8.48 1.32 10.31
N PHE A 24 -7.15 1.37 10.38
CA PHE A 24 -6.41 2.41 11.08
C PHE A 24 -5.66 3.25 10.08
N CYS A 25 -5.61 4.56 10.28
CA CYS A 25 -4.72 5.42 9.52
C CYS A 25 -3.73 6.13 10.43
N GLU A 26 -2.46 5.91 10.17
CA GLU A 26 -1.35 6.50 10.87
C GLU A 26 -0.92 7.81 10.23
N THR A 27 -0.79 8.85 11.06
CA THR A 27 -0.22 10.12 10.63
C THR A 27 1.23 10.25 11.08
N GLY A 28 2.10 10.72 10.18
CA GLY A 28 3.40 11.27 10.55
C GLY A 28 3.24 12.44 11.54
N ASN A 29 4.25 12.67 12.38
CA ASN A 29 4.25 13.76 13.37
C ASN A 29 5.28 14.86 13.07
N TYR A 30 6.00 14.75 11.96
CA TYR A 30 7.03 15.69 11.55
C TYR A 30 6.95 15.93 10.04
N PRO A 31 7.19 17.15 9.54
CA PRO A 31 7.32 18.38 10.34
C PRO A 31 5.96 18.80 10.94
N GLU A 32 5.99 19.48 12.10
CA GLU A 32 4.78 19.81 12.87
C GLU A 32 3.74 20.59 12.07
N ASN A 33 4.20 21.49 11.19
CA ASN A 33 3.34 22.30 10.33
C ASN A 33 2.64 21.49 9.22
N GLN A 34 2.97 20.21 9.03
CA GLN A 34 2.34 19.33 8.05
C GLN A 34 1.38 18.30 8.67
N ILE A 35 1.31 18.19 10.01
CA ILE A 35 0.47 17.20 10.69
C ILE A 35 -1.00 17.29 10.25
N GLY A 36 -1.58 18.49 10.20
CA GLY A 36 -2.97 18.68 9.77
C GLY A 36 -3.23 18.22 8.32
N PHE A 37 -2.23 18.29 7.43
CA PHE A 37 -2.34 17.74 6.08
C PHE A 37 -2.28 16.22 6.09
N PHE A 38 -1.47 15.62 6.96
CA PHE A 38 -1.44 14.17 7.13
C PHE A 38 -2.76 13.63 7.68
N GLU A 39 -3.35 14.29 8.67
CA GLU A 39 -4.68 13.96 9.19
C GLU A 39 -5.75 14.04 8.09
N MET A 40 -5.70 15.06 7.24
CA MET A 40 -6.61 15.17 6.09
C MET A 40 -6.42 14.01 5.10
N GLY A 41 -5.17 13.67 4.76
CA GLY A 41 -4.88 12.52 3.91
C GLY A 41 -5.37 11.20 4.53
N CYS A 42 -5.29 11.06 5.85
CA CYS A 42 -5.83 9.90 6.55
C CYS A 42 -7.34 9.81 6.50
N ASN A 43 -8.04 10.94 6.63
CA ASN A 43 -9.50 10.97 6.43
C ASN A 43 -9.88 10.55 5.01
N ILE A 44 -9.14 10.98 3.99
CA ILE A 44 -9.35 10.56 2.59
C ILE A 44 -9.12 9.05 2.45
N TRP A 45 -8.03 8.52 3.03
CA TRP A 45 -7.75 7.09 2.99
C TRP A 45 -8.84 6.28 3.68
N LEU A 46 -9.22 6.62 4.92
CA LEU A 46 -10.30 5.93 5.64
C LEU A 46 -11.63 6.01 4.90
N GLY A 47 -11.95 7.16 4.29
CA GLY A 47 -13.17 7.32 3.48
C GLY A 47 -13.21 6.45 2.23
N SER A 48 -12.07 5.88 1.79
CA SER A 48 -12.01 4.91 0.69
C SER A 48 -12.21 3.45 1.14
N GLN A 49 -12.17 3.18 2.45
CA GLN A 49 -12.29 1.84 3.01
C GLN A 49 -13.76 1.56 3.39
N ASN A 50 -14.54 1.02 2.44
CA ASN A 50 -15.99 0.85 2.59
C ASN A 50 -16.42 -0.41 3.37
N ASP A 51 -15.49 -1.25 3.77
CA ASP A 51 -15.72 -2.58 4.33
C ASP A 51 -15.18 -2.75 5.77
N CYS A 52 -14.90 -1.65 6.47
CA CYS A 52 -14.39 -1.68 7.84
C CYS A 52 -15.53 -1.59 8.86
N ASP A 53 -15.47 -2.43 9.88
CA ASP A 53 -16.36 -2.36 11.05
C ASP A 53 -15.96 -1.23 12.02
N GLU A 54 -14.67 -0.90 12.03
CA GLU A 54 -14.07 0.12 12.88
C GLU A 54 -13.06 0.94 12.09
N THR A 55 -13.12 2.27 12.23
CA THR A 55 -12.17 3.20 11.58
C THR A 55 -11.59 4.16 12.60
N GLN A 56 -10.27 4.36 12.60
CA GLN A 56 -9.64 5.32 13.52
C GLN A 56 -8.36 5.93 12.93
N ILE A 57 -8.12 7.21 13.21
CA ILE A 57 -6.82 7.86 12.98
C ILE A 57 -5.98 7.72 14.25
N VAL A 58 -4.73 7.32 14.09
CA VAL A 58 -3.77 7.11 15.19
C VAL A 58 -2.44 7.78 14.88
N PRO A 59 -1.72 8.34 15.86
CA PRO A 59 -0.39 8.91 15.63
C PRO A 59 0.68 7.81 15.56
N TYR A 60 1.53 7.83 14.53
CA TYR A 60 2.54 6.80 14.23
C TYR A 60 3.41 6.38 15.44
N TYR A 61 4.01 7.34 16.15
CA TYR A 61 4.97 7.06 17.23
C TYR A 61 4.35 6.63 18.57
N HIS A 62 3.02 6.66 18.70
CA HIS A 62 2.35 6.24 19.94
C HIS A 62 1.48 5.00 19.75
N THR A 63 1.46 4.44 18.54
CA THR A 63 0.58 3.33 18.24
C THR A 63 1.28 2.02 18.56
N LYS A 64 0.81 1.38 19.63
CA LYS A 64 1.11 -0.01 19.94
C LYS A 64 -0.14 -0.82 19.70
N TYR A 65 -0.33 -1.28 18.47
CA TYR A 65 -1.52 -2.07 18.14
C TYR A 65 -1.66 -3.29 19.05
N GLU A 66 -0.55 -3.89 19.49
CA GLU A 66 -0.55 -4.98 20.48
C GLU A 66 -1.30 -4.64 21.77
N ASP A 67 -1.24 -3.38 22.22
CA ASP A 67 -1.92 -2.90 23.44
C ASP A 67 -3.38 -2.48 23.19
N MET A 68 -3.77 -2.33 21.92
CA MET A 68 -5.12 -1.90 21.54
C MET A 68 -6.10 -3.07 21.60
N LYS A 69 -7.26 -2.85 22.22
CA LYS A 69 -8.35 -3.83 22.15
C LYS A 69 -9.04 -3.72 20.80
N LEU A 70 -8.60 -4.50 19.83
CA LEU A 70 -9.16 -4.51 18.48
C LEU A 70 -10.50 -5.23 18.45
N SER A 71 -11.52 -4.60 17.86
CA SER A 71 -12.82 -5.25 17.67
C SER A 71 -12.76 -6.40 16.64
N CYS A 72 -11.72 -6.42 15.80
CA CYS A 72 -11.43 -7.37 14.73
C CYS A 72 -10.45 -8.49 15.12
N GLN A 73 -10.32 -8.83 16.40
CA GLN A 73 -9.49 -9.97 16.82
C GLN A 73 -9.86 -11.26 16.04
N GLY A 74 -8.85 -11.95 15.49
CA GLY A 74 -9.03 -13.12 14.62
C GLY A 74 -9.44 -12.82 13.17
N GLY A 75 -9.64 -11.54 12.81
CA GLY A 75 -10.04 -11.08 11.49
C GLY A 75 -8.92 -10.35 10.74
N GLU A 76 -9.23 -9.17 10.21
CA GLU A 76 -8.33 -8.40 9.35
C GLU A 76 -8.09 -6.98 9.88
N VAL A 77 -6.89 -6.47 9.65
CA VAL A 77 -6.54 -5.07 9.92
C VAL A 77 -5.96 -4.43 8.67
N ALA A 78 -6.54 -3.32 8.23
CA ALA A 78 -5.95 -2.45 7.21
C ALA A 78 -5.29 -1.24 7.90
N ILE A 79 -4.05 -0.93 7.53
CA ILE A 79 -3.28 0.18 8.08
C ILE A 79 -2.86 1.09 6.93
N GLY A 80 -3.40 2.30 6.89
CA GLY A 80 -2.91 3.36 6.03
C GLY A 80 -1.81 4.15 6.73
N TYR A 81 -0.80 4.62 6.02
CA TYR A 81 0.15 5.61 6.54
C TYR A 81 0.21 6.84 5.64
N VAL A 82 0.10 8.02 6.25
CA VAL A 82 0.24 9.33 5.60
C VAL A 82 1.25 10.18 6.37
N GLY A 83 2.37 10.52 5.73
CA GLY A 83 3.46 11.25 6.38
C GLY A 83 4.73 11.23 5.55
N HIS A 84 5.87 11.47 6.21
CA HIS A 84 7.19 11.28 5.62
C HIS A 84 7.72 9.91 5.95
N TRP A 85 8.38 9.29 4.98
CA TRP A 85 9.02 7.99 5.12
C TRP A 85 10.35 8.02 4.38
N GLY A 86 11.36 7.38 4.95
CA GLY A 86 12.73 7.50 4.47
C GLY A 86 13.08 6.45 3.42
N SER A 87 12.60 5.21 3.56
CA SER A 87 13.02 4.09 2.70
C SER A 87 12.24 2.78 2.94
N SER A 88 12.49 1.79 2.08
CA SER A 88 12.12 0.40 2.33
C SER A 88 12.72 -0.20 3.61
N SER A 89 13.92 0.20 4.03
CA SER A 89 14.50 -0.27 5.30
C SER A 89 13.71 0.20 6.51
N GLU A 90 13.20 1.43 6.48
CA GLU A 90 12.32 1.96 7.52
C GLU A 90 10.97 1.22 7.52
N LEU A 91 10.46 0.86 6.33
CA LEU A 91 9.26 0.02 6.21
C LEU A 91 9.48 -1.37 6.84
N VAL A 92 10.60 -2.03 6.54
CA VAL A 92 10.95 -3.32 7.15
C VAL A 92 11.05 -3.19 8.68
N TYR A 93 11.64 -2.11 9.20
CA TYR A 93 11.69 -1.88 10.64
C TYR A 93 10.29 -1.74 11.25
N TYR A 94 9.42 -0.95 10.63
CA TYR A 94 8.02 -0.80 11.06
C TYR A 94 7.26 -2.15 11.05
N LEU A 95 7.40 -2.93 9.99
CA LEU A 95 6.74 -4.24 9.88
C LEU A 95 7.15 -5.18 11.03
N ASN A 96 8.44 -5.19 11.39
CA ASN A 96 8.94 -6.05 12.47
C ASN A 96 8.60 -5.54 13.87
N SER A 97 8.60 -4.22 14.08
CA SER A 97 8.46 -3.61 15.41
C SER A 97 7.01 -3.29 15.79
N ILE A 98 6.13 -3.09 14.80
CA ILE A 98 4.74 -2.68 15.03
C ILE A 98 3.76 -3.73 14.48
N VAL A 99 3.92 -4.14 13.23
CA VAL A 99 2.93 -5.02 12.57
C VAL A 99 3.01 -6.46 13.07
N LEU A 100 4.20 -7.07 13.08
CA LEU A 100 4.39 -8.45 13.53
C LEU A 100 3.88 -8.68 14.98
N PRO A 101 4.20 -7.83 15.98
CA PRO A 101 3.64 -7.98 17.32
C PRO A 101 2.11 -7.86 17.38
N ALA A 102 1.52 -6.98 16.57
CA ALA A 102 0.07 -6.84 16.46
C ALA A 102 -0.58 -8.10 15.89
N MET A 103 -0.01 -8.66 14.82
CA MET A 103 -0.46 -9.92 14.20
C MET A 103 -0.42 -11.08 15.20
N LYS A 104 0.66 -11.20 15.97
CA LYS A 104 0.80 -12.22 17.03
C LYS A 104 -0.24 -12.07 18.13
N THR A 105 -0.44 -10.84 18.61
CA THR A 105 -1.28 -10.57 19.77
C THR A 105 -2.77 -10.73 19.44
N HIS A 106 -3.18 -10.28 18.25
CA HIS A 106 -4.59 -10.22 17.86
C HIS A 106 -5.02 -11.33 16.89
N ASP A 107 -4.09 -12.17 16.47
CA ASP A 107 -4.33 -13.27 15.52
C ASP A 107 -4.96 -12.78 14.19
N VAL A 108 -4.49 -11.65 13.67
CA VAL A 108 -5.06 -10.96 12.48
C VAL A 108 -4.17 -11.09 11.24
N SER A 109 -4.81 -11.09 10.07
CA SER A 109 -4.15 -10.77 8.80
C SER A 109 -4.06 -9.25 8.63
N VAL A 110 -3.01 -8.75 7.97
CA VAL A 110 -2.75 -7.31 7.86
C VAL A 110 -2.54 -6.87 6.41
N TYR A 111 -3.17 -5.75 6.05
CA TYR A 111 -2.87 -4.97 4.85
C TYR A 111 -2.26 -3.63 5.26
N VAL A 112 -1.13 -3.25 4.66
CA VAL A 112 -0.49 -1.95 4.87
C VAL A 112 -0.48 -1.16 3.56
N ASP A 113 -1.02 0.06 3.56
CA ASP A 113 -0.94 1.03 2.45
C ASP A 113 -0.09 2.24 2.89
N ASN A 114 1.21 2.18 2.61
CA ASN A 114 2.11 3.26 2.95
C ASN A 114 2.20 4.28 1.80
N THR A 115 1.49 5.40 1.97
CA THR A 115 1.36 6.42 0.92
C THR A 115 2.51 7.43 0.92
N ALA A 116 3.45 7.29 1.85
CA ALA A 116 4.58 8.17 1.93
C ALA A 116 5.60 7.90 0.82
N CYS A 117 6.55 8.83 0.72
CA CYS A 117 7.65 8.80 -0.24
C CYS A 117 8.55 7.57 -0.05
N SER A 118 8.95 6.93 -1.14
CA SER A 118 10.05 5.96 -1.18
C SER A 118 9.93 4.76 -0.23
N ALA A 119 8.72 4.45 0.27
CA ALA A 119 8.45 3.31 1.14
C ALA A 119 8.82 1.96 0.47
N MET A 120 8.81 1.91 -0.86
CA MET A 120 9.15 0.76 -1.70
C MET A 120 10.30 1.07 -2.67
N ASN A 121 11.28 1.89 -2.27
CA ASN A 121 12.43 2.16 -3.14
C ASN A 121 13.36 0.95 -3.37
N HIS A 122 13.26 -0.09 -2.53
CA HIS A 122 13.86 -1.42 -2.72
C HIS A 122 12.81 -2.48 -2.32
N PRO A 123 11.81 -2.77 -3.16
CA PRO A 123 10.66 -3.57 -2.76
C PRO A 123 11.03 -5.03 -2.46
N GLU A 124 12.15 -5.56 -2.98
CA GLU A 124 12.61 -6.93 -2.72
C GLU A 124 12.88 -7.18 -1.24
N ILE A 125 13.53 -6.23 -0.55
CA ILE A 125 13.80 -6.39 0.90
C ILE A 125 12.51 -6.37 1.72
N VAL A 126 11.47 -5.69 1.23
CA VAL A 126 10.14 -5.67 1.86
C VAL A 126 9.43 -7.00 1.60
N GLN A 127 9.50 -7.54 0.38
CA GLN A 127 8.97 -8.85 0.03
C GLN A 127 9.55 -9.98 0.91
N ASP A 128 10.87 -9.98 1.12
CA ASP A 128 11.52 -10.95 2.00
C ASP A 128 11.01 -10.83 3.45
N ALA A 129 10.91 -9.60 3.97
CA ALA A 129 10.39 -9.35 5.31
C ALA A 129 8.93 -9.79 5.46
N VAL A 130 8.08 -9.48 4.48
CA VAL A 130 6.66 -9.84 4.46
C VAL A 130 6.48 -11.36 4.52
N ARG A 131 7.23 -12.12 3.72
CA ARG A 131 7.17 -13.59 3.72
C ARG A 131 7.63 -14.18 5.04
N ASN A 132 8.73 -13.66 5.59
CA ASN A 132 9.25 -14.13 6.88
C ASN A 132 8.23 -13.90 8.00
N ILE A 133 7.68 -12.69 8.11
CA ILE A 133 6.66 -12.32 9.11
C ILE A 133 5.43 -13.22 8.97
N ALA A 134 4.85 -13.32 7.78
CA ALA A 134 3.65 -14.11 7.53
C ALA A 134 3.84 -15.60 7.85
N SER A 135 5.02 -16.15 7.54
CA SER A 135 5.35 -17.55 7.87
C SER A 135 5.46 -17.80 9.38
N GLU A 136 5.90 -16.80 10.15
CA GLU A 136 6.03 -16.91 11.61
C GLU A 136 4.67 -16.97 12.31
N VAL A 137 3.68 -16.23 11.80
CA VAL A 137 2.34 -16.15 12.41
C VAL A 137 1.27 -16.98 11.70
N ASN A 138 1.57 -17.55 10.53
CA ASN A 138 0.62 -18.26 9.67
C ASN A 138 -0.63 -17.40 9.36
N LYS A 139 -0.40 -16.15 8.95
CA LYS A 139 -1.42 -15.16 8.55
C LYS A 139 -0.98 -14.44 7.29
N GLU A 140 -1.92 -13.80 6.61
CA GLU A 140 -1.62 -13.01 5.43
C GLU A 140 -1.07 -11.64 5.81
N LEU A 141 -0.04 -11.21 5.08
CA LEU A 141 0.49 -9.86 5.12
C LEU A 141 0.66 -9.34 3.70
N ILE A 142 0.00 -8.23 3.39
CA ILE A 142 0.15 -7.49 2.13
C ILE A 142 0.62 -6.08 2.47
N VAL A 143 1.62 -5.59 1.74
CA VAL A 143 2.19 -4.26 1.93
C VAL A 143 2.31 -3.57 0.59
N GLN A 144 1.67 -2.42 0.45
CA GLN A 144 1.76 -1.53 -0.69
C GLN A 144 2.52 -0.26 -0.28
N GLY A 145 3.35 0.26 -1.18
CA GLY A 145 3.95 1.59 -0.98
C GLY A 145 4.55 2.17 -2.23
N ASN A 146 4.93 3.45 -2.18
CA ASN A 146 5.52 4.15 -3.32
C ASN A 146 7.02 3.85 -3.49
N GLN A 147 7.43 3.54 -4.71
CA GLN A 147 8.82 3.36 -5.11
C GLN A 147 9.58 4.70 -5.15
N VAL A 148 8.87 5.79 -5.40
CA VAL A 148 9.41 7.14 -5.63
C VAL A 148 8.87 8.14 -4.59
N LEU A 149 9.37 9.38 -4.62
CA LEU A 149 8.76 10.47 -3.87
C LEU A 149 7.31 10.65 -4.34
N SER A 150 6.39 10.62 -3.40
CA SER A 150 4.96 10.66 -3.63
C SER A 150 4.41 12.04 -3.29
N ILE A 151 3.29 12.38 -3.92
CA ILE A 151 2.46 13.52 -3.49
C ILE A 151 1.42 13.10 -2.45
N GLY A 152 1.58 11.94 -1.81
CA GLY A 152 0.62 11.36 -0.87
C GLY A 152 -0.74 11.07 -1.50
N LYS A 153 -1.80 11.13 -0.67
CA LYS A 153 -3.20 10.97 -1.09
C LYS A 153 -3.80 12.18 -1.82
N TRP A 154 -2.97 13.15 -2.20
CA TRP A 154 -3.39 14.27 -3.03
C TRP A 154 -3.53 13.87 -4.51
N ASP A 155 -3.17 12.64 -4.86
CA ASP A 155 -3.42 12.01 -6.16
C ASP A 155 -4.89 11.98 -6.57
N VAL A 156 -5.82 11.94 -5.60
CA VAL A 156 -7.27 12.10 -5.84
C VAL A 156 -7.58 13.41 -6.58
N VAL A 157 -6.78 14.46 -6.36
CA VAL A 157 -6.94 15.78 -6.98
C VAL A 157 -5.97 15.97 -8.16
N ALA A 158 -4.75 15.44 -8.05
CA ALA A 158 -3.66 15.67 -8.97
C ALA A 158 -3.50 14.63 -10.10
N GLY A 159 -4.20 13.49 -9.99
CA GLY A 159 -4.04 12.34 -10.88
C GLY A 159 -3.13 11.25 -10.30
N GLY A 160 -3.46 9.98 -10.58
CA GLY A 160 -2.84 8.81 -9.94
C GLY A 160 -1.42 8.45 -10.39
N SER A 161 -0.93 8.99 -11.52
CA SER A 161 0.41 8.63 -12.06
C SER A 161 1.57 9.11 -11.18
N SER A 162 1.30 9.96 -10.19
CA SER A 162 2.32 10.48 -9.28
C SER A 162 2.60 9.56 -8.09
N ASN A 163 1.87 8.46 -7.96
CA ASN A 163 2.07 7.44 -6.93
C ASN A 163 2.55 6.14 -7.59
N PHE A 164 3.85 6.08 -7.91
CA PHE A 164 4.48 4.91 -8.53
C PHE A 164 4.66 3.82 -7.49
N SER A 165 3.68 2.92 -7.32
CA SER A 165 3.66 1.96 -6.21
C SER A 165 4.23 0.59 -6.57
N ALA A 166 4.54 -0.22 -5.57
CA ALA A 166 4.78 -1.66 -5.69
C ALA A 166 4.11 -2.38 -4.52
N ILE A 167 3.87 -3.68 -4.67
CA ILE A 167 3.21 -4.50 -3.65
C ILE A 167 4.11 -5.69 -3.28
N ALA A 168 4.32 -5.88 -1.98
CA ALA A 168 4.86 -7.09 -1.41
C ALA A 168 3.73 -7.90 -0.75
N SER A 169 3.65 -9.20 -1.00
CA SER A 169 2.59 -10.06 -0.48
C SER A 169 3.13 -11.40 -0.03
N SER A 170 2.65 -11.89 1.12
CA SER A 170 2.98 -13.22 1.62
C SER A 170 2.51 -14.35 0.70
N ASN A 171 1.52 -14.07 -0.14
CA ASN A 171 0.94 -15.02 -1.10
C ASN A 171 1.65 -15.00 -2.48
N SER A 172 2.67 -14.16 -2.64
CA SER A 172 3.47 -14.05 -3.87
C SER A 172 4.92 -14.49 -3.61
N GLU A 173 5.55 -15.09 -4.62
CA GLU A 173 6.97 -15.44 -4.56
C GLU A 173 7.88 -14.22 -4.79
N SER A 174 7.39 -13.22 -5.52
CA SER A 174 8.11 -11.99 -5.89
C SER A 174 7.27 -10.74 -5.66
N VAL A 175 7.94 -9.58 -5.71
CA VAL A 175 7.29 -8.27 -5.75
C VAL A 175 6.30 -8.21 -6.92
N ILE A 176 5.14 -7.60 -6.67
CA ILE A 176 4.13 -7.31 -7.69
C ILE A 176 4.32 -5.85 -8.11
N TYR A 177 4.83 -5.67 -9.32
CA TYR A 177 5.01 -4.35 -9.94
C TYR A 177 3.74 -3.92 -10.67
N PRO A 178 3.47 -2.61 -10.77
CA PRO A 178 2.27 -2.13 -11.44
C PRO A 178 2.47 -2.17 -12.96
N SER A 179 1.38 -2.13 -13.73
CA SER A 179 1.50 -2.08 -15.19
C SER A 179 2.19 -0.81 -15.68
N CYS A 180 3.13 -0.92 -16.62
CA CYS A 180 3.76 0.24 -17.25
C CYS A 180 2.77 1.18 -17.93
N SER A 181 1.66 0.66 -18.46
CA SER A 181 0.58 1.47 -19.05
C SER A 181 -0.09 2.42 -18.05
N ASN A 182 0.06 2.19 -16.74
CA ASN A 182 -0.46 3.08 -15.71
C ASN A 182 0.36 4.36 -15.55
N TYR A 183 1.61 4.40 -16.03
CA TYR A 183 2.55 5.50 -15.80
C TYR A 183 3.16 6.06 -17.08
N ARG A 184 3.48 5.20 -18.05
CA ARG A 184 4.14 5.58 -19.30
C ARG A 184 3.42 6.73 -20.01
N ASP A 185 4.19 7.75 -20.37
CA ASP A 185 3.77 8.99 -21.02
C ASP A 185 2.71 9.80 -20.22
N LYS A 186 2.59 9.52 -18.91
CA LYS A 186 1.73 10.29 -18.01
C LYS A 186 2.54 11.30 -17.20
N PRO A 187 1.89 12.42 -16.80
CA PRO A 187 2.55 13.45 -16.03
C PRO A 187 3.17 12.94 -14.73
N CYS A 188 4.35 13.47 -14.43
CA CYS A 188 5.01 13.38 -13.13
C CYS A 188 5.30 14.80 -12.61
N PHE A 189 5.42 14.95 -11.29
CA PHE A 189 5.62 16.26 -10.67
C PHE A 189 7.08 16.69 -10.77
N SER A 190 7.43 17.51 -11.75
CA SER A 190 8.82 17.94 -12.00
C SER A 190 9.56 18.48 -10.76
N GLY A 191 8.89 19.25 -9.91
CA GLY A 191 9.48 19.80 -8.69
C GLY A 191 9.82 18.78 -7.60
N ILE A 192 9.33 17.54 -7.72
CA ILE A 192 9.49 16.48 -6.71
C ILE A 192 10.12 15.23 -7.31
N GLN A 193 9.68 14.83 -8.50
CA GLN A 193 9.94 13.53 -9.11
C GLN A 193 10.96 13.58 -10.25
N ASN A 194 11.45 14.74 -10.66
CA ASN A 194 12.44 14.83 -11.75
C ASN A 194 13.68 13.96 -11.48
N GLY A 195 14.01 13.09 -12.43
CA GLY A 195 15.13 12.14 -12.37
C GLY A 195 14.86 10.89 -11.54
N GLN A 196 13.69 10.77 -10.90
CA GLN A 196 13.33 9.57 -10.15
C GLN A 196 12.93 8.44 -11.07
N THR A 197 13.15 7.21 -10.61
CA THR A 197 12.90 5.99 -11.37
C THR A 197 11.95 5.07 -10.63
N GLY A 198 11.07 4.42 -11.39
CA GLY A 198 10.16 3.39 -10.89
C GLY A 198 10.15 2.19 -11.83
N GLN A 199 10.00 0.99 -11.27
CA GLN A 199 9.88 -0.24 -12.03
C GLN A 199 8.41 -0.61 -12.21
N CYS A 200 8.06 -1.02 -13.43
CA CYS A 200 6.73 -1.46 -13.81
C CYS A 200 6.81 -2.71 -14.68
N GLU A 201 5.70 -3.42 -14.81
CA GLU A 201 5.59 -4.63 -15.62
C GLU A 201 4.88 -4.34 -16.95
N GLU A 202 5.49 -4.79 -18.04
CA GLU A 202 4.92 -4.79 -19.38
C GLU A 202 3.92 -5.94 -19.57
N LYS A 203 3.09 -5.88 -20.62
CA LYS A 203 2.08 -6.94 -20.89
C LYS A 203 2.65 -8.34 -21.09
N ASN A 204 3.93 -8.45 -21.42
CA ASN A 204 4.65 -9.71 -21.60
C ASN A 204 5.33 -10.21 -20.32
N GLY A 205 5.12 -9.55 -19.18
CA GLY A 205 5.77 -9.86 -17.90
C GLY A 205 7.20 -9.31 -17.75
N HIS A 206 7.68 -8.51 -18.71
CA HIS A 206 9.01 -7.91 -18.61
C HIS A 206 8.98 -6.67 -17.70
N LEU A 207 9.90 -6.60 -16.75
CA LEU A 207 10.08 -5.41 -15.93
C LEU A 207 10.83 -4.33 -16.70
N THR A 208 10.28 -3.11 -16.67
CA THR A 208 10.85 -1.92 -17.32
C THR A 208 11.01 -0.81 -16.29
N GLU A 209 12.12 -0.08 -16.37
CA GLU A 209 12.32 1.15 -15.61
C GLU A 209 11.78 2.34 -16.41
N LEU A 210 10.91 3.13 -15.76
CA LEU A 210 10.53 4.46 -16.23
C LEU A 210 11.20 5.51 -15.35
N VAL A 211 11.56 6.64 -15.96
CA VAL A 211 12.13 7.80 -15.29
C VAL A 211 11.21 9.00 -15.52
N CYS A 212 11.00 9.80 -14.48
CA CYS A 212 10.32 11.09 -14.64
C CYS A 212 11.30 12.10 -15.21
N CYS A 213 11.09 12.53 -16.45
CA CYS A 213 12.00 13.43 -17.15
C CYS A 213 11.26 14.33 -18.14
N GLU A 214 11.95 15.39 -18.57
CA GLU A 214 11.47 16.23 -19.65
C GLU A 214 11.41 15.40 -20.96
N THR A 215 10.25 15.42 -21.59
CA THR A 215 9.97 14.70 -22.84
C THR A 215 9.37 15.67 -23.84
N GLU A 216 9.92 15.70 -25.06
CA GLU A 216 9.33 16.45 -26.18
C GLU A 216 8.04 15.76 -26.64
N ILE A 217 6.94 16.50 -26.67
CA ILE A 217 5.67 16.03 -27.23
C ILE A 217 5.52 16.65 -28.62
N ASP A 218 5.40 15.81 -29.65
CA ASP A 218 5.13 16.26 -31.01
C ASP A 218 3.65 16.65 -31.12
N ASN A 219 3.36 17.93 -30.89
CA ASN A 219 2.04 18.49 -31.13
C ASN A 219 1.93 18.90 -32.61
N HIS A 220 1.64 17.91 -33.47
CA HIS A 220 1.50 18.08 -34.92
C HIS A 220 0.49 19.16 -35.35
N GLN A 221 -0.37 19.66 -34.44
CA GLN A 221 -1.35 20.70 -34.75
C GLN A 221 -0.80 22.12 -34.59
N MET A 222 0.33 22.33 -33.88
CA MET A 222 0.78 23.68 -33.53
C MET A 222 2.19 24.05 -34.02
N PHE A 223 2.97 23.13 -34.61
CA PHE A 223 4.39 23.37 -34.99
C PHE A 223 5.26 23.94 -33.84
N ILE A 224 4.79 23.82 -32.60
CA ILE A 224 5.50 24.24 -31.39
C ILE A 224 5.86 22.96 -30.65
N LYS A 225 7.15 22.79 -30.36
CA LYS A 225 7.61 21.75 -29.43
C LYS A 225 7.23 22.19 -28.03
N GLU A 226 6.35 21.42 -27.40
CA GLU A 226 6.06 21.55 -25.97
C GLU A 226 6.82 20.45 -25.24
N THR A 227 7.44 20.82 -24.12
CA THR A 227 8.06 19.85 -23.22
C THR A 227 7.20 19.68 -21.98
N MET A 228 7.06 18.43 -21.54
CA MET A 228 6.38 18.07 -20.30
C MET A 228 7.22 17.08 -19.52
N TYR A 229 7.06 17.08 -18.19
CA TYR A 229 7.65 16.06 -17.34
C TYR A 229 6.73 14.84 -17.30
N LEU A 230 7.18 13.75 -17.92
CA LEU A 230 6.44 12.50 -18.04
C LEU A 230 7.27 11.34 -17.48
N TRP A 231 6.61 10.29 -17.04
CA TRP A 231 7.25 8.99 -16.85
C TRP A 231 7.53 8.37 -18.22
N SER A 232 8.80 8.29 -18.61
CA SER A 232 9.21 7.74 -19.90
C SER A 232 10.41 6.80 -19.77
N GLU A 233 10.71 6.07 -20.83
CA GLU A 233 11.99 5.35 -20.89
C GLU A 233 13.14 6.35 -20.96
N ARG A 234 14.26 6.06 -20.30
CA ARG A 234 15.41 6.97 -20.21
C ARG A 234 15.92 7.48 -21.56
N ARG A 235 15.81 6.66 -22.61
CA ARG A 235 16.20 7.03 -23.99
C ARG A 235 15.33 8.11 -24.64
N ASN A 236 14.15 8.38 -24.09
CA ASN A 236 13.22 9.38 -24.58
C ASN A 236 13.33 10.71 -23.82
N CYS A 237 14.16 10.78 -22.78
CA CYS A 237 14.41 12.00 -22.04
C CYS A 237 15.30 12.95 -22.84
N THR A 238 14.99 14.25 -22.77
CA THR A 238 15.79 15.32 -23.39
C THR A 238 16.78 15.97 -22.46
#